data_AF-A0A5E7EEE2-F1
#
_entry.id   AF-A0A5E7EEE2-F1
#
_cell.length_a   1.000
_cell.length_b   1.000
_cell.length_c   1.000
_cell.angle_alpha   90.00
_cell.angle_beta   90.00
_cell.angle_gamma   90.00
#
_symmetry.space_group_name_H-M   'P 1'
#
loop_
_entity.id
_entity.type
_entity.pdbx_description
1 polymer ?
#
loop_
_entity_poly.entity_id
_entity_poly.type
_entity_poly.pdbx_seq_one_letter_code
_entity_poly.pdbx_strand_id
1 'polypeptide(L)'
;MLNDNQVHRALFTLPSIRQSTETVPAVQVLPTQKTVTGDKEVDAVIWLREVINTGQQGAIAVALDASKKIKTPLKEIEARYVEHVKRSSGGNPFAVMFSFGFSDLEGLAAKALETAALASEAHARFPGETIWEDTPAEQFCGRALKRCKGFKDYINNDKAEVAKRFHKHAGLMPNTLSDCLHEIEYWNRLQELRNAAGEWGDGMHEAIAREWFVEELLTVIPPRSLEEAMQVLDYADSAESIEHDQLIAIARNLISVPKGVSHANEA
;
A
#
# COMPACT_ATOMS: atom_id res chain seq x y z
N MET A 1 -25.10 -10.84 19.06
CA MET A 1 -23.97 -10.12 18.43
C MET A 1 -23.77 -10.73 17.05
N LEU A 2 -23.54 -9.91 16.02
CA LEU A 2 -23.08 -10.44 14.73
C LEU A 2 -21.66 -10.99 14.92
N ASN A 3 -21.40 -12.15 14.32
CA ASN A 3 -20.09 -12.77 14.30
C ASN A 3 -19.41 -12.50 12.96
N ASP A 4 -18.09 -12.46 13.01
CA ASP A 4 -17.23 -12.33 11.85
C ASP A 4 -17.53 -13.40 10.79
N ASN A 5 -17.60 -12.99 9.53
CA ASN A 5 -17.90 -13.87 8.41
C ASN A 5 -16.64 -14.67 8.00
N GLN A 6 -16.54 -15.91 8.46
CA GLN A 6 -15.39 -16.78 8.18
C GLN A 6 -15.23 -17.11 6.68
N VAL A 7 -16.33 -17.16 5.90
CA VAL A 7 -16.25 -17.43 4.46
C VAL A 7 -15.68 -16.22 3.71
N HIS A 8 -16.09 -15.01 4.11
CA HIS A 8 -15.51 -13.77 3.64
C HIS A 8 -14.02 -13.68 3.98
N ARG A 9 -13.64 -13.86 5.26
CA ARG A 9 -12.22 -13.79 5.67
C ARG A 9 -11.34 -14.78 4.94
N ALA A 10 -11.83 -16.00 4.71
CA ALA A 10 -11.10 -17.02 3.96
C ALA A 10 -10.85 -16.60 2.49
N LEU A 11 -11.78 -15.87 1.87
CA LEU A 11 -11.59 -15.33 0.52
C LEU A 11 -10.55 -14.20 0.49
N PHE A 12 -10.58 -13.32 1.48
CA PHE A 12 -9.69 -12.18 1.63
C PHE A 12 -8.50 -12.51 2.55
N THR A 13 -7.83 -13.61 2.28
CA THR A 13 -6.61 -14.00 3.00
C THR A 13 -5.52 -14.31 1.99
N LEU A 14 -4.36 -13.68 2.17
CA LEU A 14 -3.19 -13.93 1.33
C LEU A 14 -2.70 -15.38 1.49
N PRO A 15 -2.09 -15.98 0.44
CA PRO A 15 -1.45 -17.28 0.56
C PRO A 15 -0.45 -17.34 1.72
N SER A 16 -0.39 -18.47 2.41
CA SER A 16 0.56 -18.69 3.50
C SER A 16 2.00 -18.66 2.98
N ILE A 17 2.90 -18.06 3.76
CA ILE A 17 4.34 -18.04 3.49
C ILE A 17 4.85 -19.48 3.40
N ARG A 18 5.51 -19.82 2.29
CA ARG A 18 6.22 -21.09 2.12
C ARG A 18 7.67 -20.90 2.54
N GLN A 19 8.21 -21.84 3.29
CA GLN A 19 9.63 -21.81 3.61
C GLN A 19 10.43 -22.04 2.32
N SER A 20 11.24 -21.04 1.95
CA SER A 20 12.15 -21.20 0.83
C SER A 20 13.21 -22.26 1.17
N THR A 21 13.49 -23.15 0.22
CA THR A 21 14.58 -24.13 0.32
C THR A 21 15.85 -23.64 -0.35
N GLU A 22 15.83 -22.41 -0.89
CA GLU A 22 16.99 -21.82 -1.55
C GLU A 22 18.09 -21.47 -0.53
N THR A 23 19.23 -22.13 -0.70
CA THR A 23 20.49 -21.91 0.03
C THR A 23 21.52 -21.15 -0.81
N VAL A 24 21.04 -20.56 -1.91
CA VAL A 24 21.65 -19.60 -2.83
C VAL A 24 22.35 -18.39 -2.19
N PRO A 25 23.68 -18.28 -1.95
CA PRO A 25 24.24 -17.00 -1.50
C PRO A 25 24.02 -15.96 -2.61
N ALA A 26 23.23 -14.93 -2.34
CA ALA A 26 23.04 -13.83 -3.26
C ALA A 26 24.39 -13.14 -3.52
N VAL A 27 24.87 -13.21 -4.76
CA VAL A 27 26.09 -12.51 -5.16
C VAL A 27 25.81 -11.01 -5.12
N GLN A 28 26.50 -10.31 -4.24
CA GLN A 28 26.40 -8.85 -4.10
C GLN A 28 27.09 -8.16 -5.27
N VAL A 29 26.35 -7.93 -6.36
CA VAL A 29 26.84 -7.13 -7.48
C VAL A 29 26.60 -5.66 -7.16
N LEU A 30 27.68 -4.93 -6.84
CA LEU A 30 27.61 -3.49 -6.66
C LEU A 30 27.51 -2.78 -8.02
N PRO A 31 26.75 -1.68 -8.12
CA PRO A 31 26.71 -0.86 -9.32
C PRO A 31 28.11 -0.27 -9.62
N THR A 32 28.43 -0.13 -10.90
CA THR A 32 29.67 0.53 -11.33
C THR A 32 29.56 2.03 -11.13
N GLN A 33 30.58 2.65 -10.53
CA GLN A 33 30.62 4.10 -10.36
C GLN A 33 30.67 4.82 -11.73
N LYS A 34 29.83 5.84 -11.91
CA LYS A 34 29.71 6.62 -13.14
C LYS A 34 29.96 8.10 -12.86
N THR A 35 30.40 8.83 -13.89
CA THR A 35 30.46 10.30 -13.89
C THR A 35 29.21 10.84 -14.57
N VAL A 36 28.33 11.49 -13.80
CA VAL A 36 27.01 11.95 -14.27
C VAL A 36 27.00 13.47 -14.41
N THR A 37 27.44 14.16 -13.36
CA THR A 37 27.39 15.62 -13.26
C THR A 37 28.75 16.28 -13.48
N GLY A 38 29.84 15.51 -13.32
CA GLY A 38 31.21 16.02 -13.33
C GLY A 38 31.67 16.60 -11.98
N ASP A 39 30.76 16.75 -11.01
CA ASP A 39 31.10 17.01 -9.60
C ASP A 39 31.31 15.67 -8.88
N LYS A 40 32.52 15.46 -8.37
CA LYS A 40 32.91 14.19 -7.72
C LYS A 40 32.10 13.87 -6.47
N GLU A 41 31.70 14.88 -5.69
CA GLU A 41 30.92 14.66 -4.47
C GLU A 41 29.47 14.34 -4.81
N VAL A 42 28.90 15.05 -5.79
CA VAL A 42 27.54 14.77 -6.29
C VAL A 42 27.49 13.38 -6.92
N ASP A 43 28.44 13.05 -7.79
CA ASP A 43 28.52 11.73 -8.44
C ASP A 43 28.74 10.59 -7.43
N ALA A 44 29.48 10.84 -6.33
CA ALA A 44 29.60 9.89 -5.24
C ALA A 44 28.25 9.66 -4.54
N VAL A 45 27.49 10.72 -4.24
CA VAL A 45 26.16 10.57 -3.62
C VAL A 45 25.17 9.89 -4.57
N ILE A 46 25.21 10.17 -5.88
CA ILE A 46 24.41 9.45 -6.89
C ILE A 46 24.72 7.95 -6.81
N TRP A 47 25.99 7.58 -6.81
CA TRP A 47 26.40 6.18 -6.73
C TRP A 47 25.99 5.54 -5.39
N LEU A 48 26.11 6.23 -4.27
CA LEU A 48 25.62 5.72 -2.97
C LEU A 48 24.11 5.46 -3.00
N ARG A 49 23.32 6.32 -3.65
CA ARG A 49 21.89 6.08 -3.86
C ARG A 49 21.64 4.86 -4.74
N GLU A 50 22.42 4.65 -5.80
CA GLU A 50 22.35 3.44 -6.62
C GLU A 50 22.66 2.17 -5.80
N VAL A 51 23.68 2.21 -4.95
CA VAL A 51 24.02 1.09 -4.05
C VAL A 51 22.86 0.84 -3.07
N ILE A 52 22.29 1.89 -2.50
CA ILE A 52 21.16 1.75 -1.56
C ILE A 52 19.95 1.12 -2.25
N ASN A 53 19.64 1.54 -3.47
CA ASN A 53 18.54 1.01 -4.27
C ASN A 53 18.69 -0.47 -4.66
N THR A 54 19.85 -1.09 -4.43
CA THR A 54 19.99 -2.54 -4.61
C THR A 54 19.23 -3.36 -3.56
N GLY A 55 18.80 -2.74 -2.45
CA GLY A 55 18.10 -3.44 -1.36
C GLY A 55 18.99 -4.39 -0.54
N GLN A 56 20.29 -4.48 -0.85
CA GLN A 56 21.20 -5.41 -0.17
C GLN A 56 21.65 -4.85 1.18
N GLN A 57 21.22 -5.48 2.27
CA GLN A 57 21.46 -4.99 3.64
C GLN A 57 22.93 -4.66 3.93
N GLY A 58 23.87 -5.54 3.53
CA GLY A 58 25.31 -5.30 3.72
C GLY A 58 25.83 -4.11 2.92
N ALA A 59 25.41 -3.97 1.66
CA ALA A 59 25.83 -2.86 0.81
C ALA A 59 25.24 -1.52 1.26
N ILE A 60 23.99 -1.52 1.73
CA ILE A 60 23.31 -0.35 2.31
C ILE A 60 24.07 0.16 3.54
N ALA A 61 24.45 -0.74 4.46
CA ALA A 61 25.21 -0.36 5.65
C ALA A 61 26.55 0.30 5.27
N VAL A 62 27.28 -0.30 4.33
CA VAL A 62 28.54 0.26 3.81
C VAL A 62 28.33 1.61 3.13
N ALA A 63 27.25 1.77 2.37
CA ALA A 63 26.91 3.03 1.71
C ALA A 63 26.60 4.15 2.71
N LEU A 64 25.83 3.86 3.76
CA LEU A 64 25.54 4.81 4.83
C LEU A 64 26.79 5.19 5.64
N ASP A 65 27.70 4.25 5.88
CA ASP A 65 28.96 4.57 6.54
C ASP A 65 29.93 5.35 5.64
N ALA A 66 29.87 5.13 4.33
CA ALA A 66 30.62 5.92 3.35
C ALA A 66 30.08 7.36 3.24
N SER A 67 28.77 7.57 3.31
CA SER A 67 28.17 8.90 3.23
C SER A 67 28.62 9.80 4.39
N LYS A 68 28.78 9.25 5.60
CA LYS A 68 29.29 9.96 6.78
C LYS A 68 30.73 10.46 6.63
N LYS A 69 31.50 9.92 5.68
CA LYS A 69 32.88 10.35 5.39
C LYS A 69 32.96 11.53 4.44
N ILE A 70 31.84 11.92 3.82
CA ILE A 70 31.77 13.09 2.96
C ILE A 70 31.84 14.33 3.86
N LYS A 71 32.84 15.19 3.61
CA LYS A 71 33.09 16.38 4.45
C LYS A 71 32.06 17.48 4.22
N THR A 72 31.63 17.62 2.98
CA THR A 72 30.61 18.59 2.60
C THR A 72 29.24 18.16 3.15
N PRO A 73 28.47 19.06 3.78
CA PRO A 73 27.11 18.75 4.20
C PRO A 73 26.24 18.25 3.03
N LEU A 74 25.52 17.13 3.22
CA LEU A 74 24.73 16.52 2.15
C LEU A 74 23.68 17.47 1.54
N LYS A 75 23.16 18.41 2.33
CA LYS A 75 22.24 19.45 1.84
C LYS A 75 22.87 20.42 0.84
N GLU A 76 24.16 20.71 0.98
CA GLU A 76 24.88 21.51 -0.01
C GLU A 76 25.09 20.73 -1.31
N ILE A 77 25.34 19.42 -1.21
CA ILE A 77 25.45 18.53 -2.38
C ILE A 77 24.11 18.43 -3.11
N GLU A 78 23.00 18.31 -2.38
CA GLU A 78 21.64 18.39 -2.94
C GLU A 78 21.42 19.69 -3.71
N ALA A 79 21.80 20.85 -3.17
CA ALA A 79 21.65 22.12 -3.88
C ALA A 79 22.43 22.16 -5.20
N ARG A 80 23.66 21.61 -5.24
CA ARG A 80 24.45 21.49 -6.47
C ARG A 80 23.79 20.54 -7.48
N TYR A 81 23.25 19.42 -7.01
CA TYR A 81 22.53 18.46 -7.84
C TYR A 81 21.25 19.08 -8.43
N VAL A 82 20.45 19.78 -7.63
CA VAL A 82 19.24 20.50 -8.06
C VAL A 82 19.58 21.53 -9.15
N GLU A 83 20.65 22.31 -8.98
CA GLU A 83 21.11 23.27 -9.99
C GLU A 83 21.58 22.58 -11.29
N HIS A 84 22.28 21.45 -11.17
CA HIS A 84 22.64 20.63 -12.33
C HIS A 84 21.39 20.12 -13.08
N VAL A 85 20.40 19.57 -12.36
CA VAL A 85 19.14 19.08 -12.95
C VAL A 85 18.37 20.22 -13.60
N LYS A 86 18.30 21.39 -12.95
CA LYS A 86 17.67 22.59 -13.52
C LYS A 86 18.32 22.99 -14.85
N ARG A 87 19.65 22.98 -14.93
CA ARG A 87 20.38 23.34 -16.15
C ARG A 87 20.22 22.29 -17.26
N SER A 88 20.37 21.01 -16.92
CA SER A 88 20.34 19.90 -17.88
C SER A 88 18.93 19.63 -18.44
N SER A 89 17.88 19.89 -17.65
CA SER A 89 16.48 19.73 -18.07
C SER A 89 15.87 20.95 -18.76
N GLY A 90 16.65 22.03 -18.98
CA GLY A 90 16.13 23.28 -19.54
C GLY A 90 15.17 24.01 -18.59
N GLY A 91 15.28 23.79 -17.29
CA GLY A 91 14.41 24.38 -16.27
C GLY A 91 13.06 23.70 -16.12
N ASN A 92 12.93 22.43 -16.53
CA ASN A 92 11.69 21.67 -16.37
C ASN A 92 11.30 21.58 -14.88
N PRO A 93 10.14 22.15 -14.46
CA PRO A 93 9.73 22.16 -13.06
C PRO A 93 9.57 20.78 -12.44
N PHE A 94 9.12 19.78 -13.20
CA PHE A 94 8.96 18.41 -12.72
C PHE A 94 10.32 17.75 -12.48
N ALA A 95 11.28 17.91 -13.40
CA ALA A 95 12.63 17.36 -13.21
C ALA A 95 13.30 17.92 -11.95
N VAL A 96 13.15 19.24 -11.71
CA VAL A 96 13.66 19.90 -10.51
C VAL A 96 12.93 19.40 -9.26
N MET A 97 11.61 19.25 -9.30
CA MET A 97 10.83 18.72 -8.17
C MET A 97 11.33 17.33 -7.75
N PHE A 98 11.55 16.41 -8.69
CA PHE A 98 12.04 15.06 -8.40
C PHE A 98 13.48 15.00 -7.89
N SER A 99 14.24 16.11 -7.99
CA SER A 99 15.59 16.19 -7.42
C SER A 99 15.62 16.56 -5.94
N PHE A 100 14.49 17.00 -5.36
CA PHE A 100 14.41 17.25 -3.91
C PHE A 100 14.43 15.95 -3.10
N GLY A 101 15.03 16.00 -1.91
CA GLY A 101 15.25 14.81 -1.08
C GLY A 101 16.48 14.00 -1.49
N PHE A 102 17.30 14.52 -2.41
CA PHE A 102 18.54 13.85 -2.87
C PHE A 102 19.51 13.55 -1.71
N SER A 103 19.56 14.39 -0.68
CA SER A 103 20.41 14.19 0.49
C SER A 103 19.86 13.18 1.52
N ASP A 104 18.60 12.78 1.41
CA ASP A 104 17.98 11.85 2.36
C ASP A 104 18.34 10.39 2.01
N LEU A 105 19.54 9.98 2.43
CA LEU A 105 20.04 8.62 2.23
C LEU A 105 19.48 7.64 3.25
N GLU A 106 19.12 8.11 4.45
CA GLU A 106 18.57 7.26 5.52
C GLU A 106 17.13 6.86 5.22
N GLY A 107 16.28 7.81 4.81
CA GLY A 107 14.93 7.52 4.34
C GLY A 107 14.93 6.62 3.10
N LEU A 108 15.85 6.86 2.16
CA LEU A 108 16.04 5.98 1.00
C LEU A 108 16.43 4.56 1.41
N ALA A 109 17.34 4.41 2.39
CA ALA A 109 17.78 3.12 2.88
C ALA A 109 16.67 2.36 3.61
N ALA A 110 15.89 3.04 4.45
CA ALA A 110 14.73 2.44 5.12
C ALA A 110 13.73 1.88 4.09
N LYS A 111 13.36 2.69 3.09
CA LYS A 111 12.44 2.28 2.02
C LYS A 111 12.99 1.12 1.18
N ALA A 112 14.27 1.13 0.86
CA ALA A 112 14.91 0.07 0.09
C ALA A 112 14.91 -1.28 0.84
N LEU A 113 15.18 -1.24 2.16
CA LEU A 113 15.14 -2.44 3.01
C LEU A 113 13.72 -2.98 3.16
N GLU A 114 12.73 -2.10 3.36
CA GLU A 114 11.32 -2.47 3.42
C GLU A 114 10.85 -3.09 2.11
N THR A 115 11.16 -2.47 0.97
CA THR A 115 10.84 -2.99 -0.36
C THR A 115 11.47 -4.37 -0.58
N ALA A 116 12.73 -4.56 -0.19
CA ALA A 116 13.40 -5.85 -0.30
C ALA A 116 12.76 -6.93 0.60
N ALA A 117 12.32 -6.57 1.81
CA ALA A 117 11.61 -7.48 2.71
C ALA A 117 10.24 -7.88 2.13
N LEU A 118 9.48 -6.91 1.60
CA LEU A 118 8.20 -7.16 0.93
C LEU A 118 8.37 -8.01 -0.33
N ALA A 119 9.40 -7.76 -1.14
CA ALA A 119 9.70 -8.57 -2.32
C ALA A 119 10.06 -10.02 -1.95
N SER A 120 10.79 -10.21 -0.85
CA SER A 120 11.09 -11.54 -0.31
C SER A 120 9.82 -12.25 0.19
N GLU A 121 8.96 -11.54 0.91
CA GLU A 121 7.66 -12.06 1.36
C GLU A 121 6.76 -12.43 0.17
N ALA A 122 6.69 -11.57 -0.84
CA ALA A 122 5.97 -11.80 -2.08
C ALA A 122 6.40 -13.10 -2.73
N HIS A 123 7.71 -13.30 -2.91
CA HIS A 123 8.26 -14.55 -3.46
C HIS A 123 7.92 -15.78 -2.60
N ALA A 124 7.91 -15.63 -1.28
CA ALA A 124 7.60 -16.73 -0.36
C ALA A 124 6.11 -17.11 -0.35
N ARG A 125 5.20 -16.15 -0.59
CA ARG A 125 3.75 -16.40 -0.69
C ARG A 125 3.33 -16.88 -2.07
N PHE A 126 3.93 -16.32 -3.11
CA PHE A 126 3.54 -16.49 -4.51
C PHE A 126 4.67 -17.16 -5.29
N PRO A 127 4.60 -18.48 -5.55
CA PRO A 127 5.64 -19.17 -6.31
C PRO A 127 5.70 -18.68 -7.76
N GLY A 128 6.91 -18.47 -8.29
CA GLY A 128 7.12 -18.04 -9.67
C GLY A 128 6.44 -16.70 -9.98
N GLU A 129 5.65 -16.64 -11.04
CA GLU A 129 4.96 -15.42 -11.49
C GLU A 129 3.52 -15.29 -10.94
N THR A 130 3.08 -16.18 -10.06
CA THR A 130 1.68 -16.22 -9.56
C THR A 130 1.24 -14.97 -8.79
N ILE A 131 2.17 -14.10 -8.36
CA ILE A 131 1.83 -12.80 -7.77
C ILE A 131 1.11 -11.88 -8.77
N TRP A 132 1.35 -12.10 -10.05
CA TRP A 132 0.76 -11.36 -11.16
C TRP A 132 -0.54 -11.97 -11.69
N GLU A 133 -0.97 -13.11 -11.14
CA GLU A 133 -2.25 -13.73 -11.50
C GLU A 133 -3.38 -13.15 -10.65
N ASP A 134 -4.60 -13.16 -11.20
CA ASP A 134 -5.80 -12.77 -10.45
C ASP A 134 -6.02 -13.71 -9.26
N THR A 135 -6.00 -13.14 -8.07
CA THR A 135 -6.33 -13.84 -6.83
C THR A 135 -7.80 -14.30 -6.83
N PRO A 136 -8.19 -15.30 -6.01
CA PRO A 136 -9.59 -15.69 -5.88
C PRO A 136 -10.54 -14.53 -5.53
N ALA A 137 -10.05 -13.54 -4.77
CA ALA A 137 -10.77 -12.31 -4.43
C ALA A 137 -11.00 -11.42 -5.67
N GLU A 138 -9.98 -11.17 -6.47
CA GLU A 138 -10.09 -10.39 -7.72
C GLU A 138 -11.04 -11.08 -8.72
N GLN A 139 -10.89 -12.38 -8.88
CA GLN A 139 -11.79 -13.16 -9.74
C GLN A 139 -13.24 -13.11 -9.24
N PHE A 140 -13.46 -13.04 -7.92
CA PHE A 140 -14.79 -12.83 -7.36
C PHE A 140 -15.34 -11.45 -7.78
N CYS A 141 -14.55 -10.38 -7.65
CA CYS A 141 -14.95 -9.04 -8.07
C CYS A 141 -15.33 -9.00 -9.56
N GLY A 142 -14.49 -9.58 -10.42
CA GLY A 142 -14.77 -9.75 -11.85
C GLY A 142 -16.08 -10.48 -12.15
N ARG A 143 -16.38 -11.55 -11.41
CA ARG A 143 -17.65 -12.29 -11.56
C ARG A 143 -18.85 -11.51 -11.03
N ALA A 144 -18.72 -10.82 -9.89
CA ALA A 144 -19.80 -10.06 -9.27
C ALA A 144 -20.25 -8.88 -10.14
N LEU A 145 -19.29 -8.19 -10.76
CA LEU A 145 -19.54 -7.03 -11.62
C LEU A 145 -19.72 -7.38 -13.10
N LYS A 146 -19.65 -8.66 -13.46
CA LYS A 146 -19.88 -9.12 -14.83
C LYS A 146 -21.21 -8.60 -15.38
N ARG A 147 -21.13 -7.85 -16.48
CA ARG A 147 -22.29 -7.20 -17.14
C ARG A 147 -23.09 -6.30 -16.19
N CYS A 148 -22.42 -5.67 -15.22
CA CYS A 148 -23.02 -4.61 -14.43
C CYS A 148 -23.12 -3.35 -15.29
N LYS A 149 -24.34 -2.84 -15.50
CA LYS A 149 -24.55 -1.61 -16.30
C LYS A 149 -23.97 -0.36 -15.62
N GLY A 150 -23.87 -0.38 -14.30
CA GLY A 150 -23.29 0.68 -13.50
C GLY A 150 -21.77 0.62 -13.39
N PHE A 151 -21.15 -0.47 -13.84
CA PHE A 151 -19.68 -0.60 -13.85
C PHE A 151 -19.15 -0.17 -15.23
N LYS A 152 -18.25 0.81 -15.25
CA LYS A 152 -17.68 1.39 -16.46
C LYS A 152 -16.15 1.36 -16.43
N ASP A 153 -15.57 2.12 -15.53
CA ASP A 153 -14.13 2.28 -15.32
C ASP A 153 -13.89 2.65 -13.85
N TYR A 154 -12.63 2.77 -13.44
CA TYR A 154 -12.31 3.05 -12.03
C TYR A 154 -12.86 4.39 -11.53
N ILE A 155 -13.17 5.39 -12.37
CA ILE A 155 -13.64 6.73 -11.94
C ILE A 155 -15.17 6.86 -12.02
N ASN A 156 -15.78 6.34 -13.09
CA ASN A 156 -17.13 6.68 -13.52
C ASN A 156 -18.20 5.64 -13.14
N ASN A 157 -17.94 4.84 -12.11
CA ASN A 157 -18.86 3.81 -11.64
C ASN A 157 -20.09 4.40 -10.94
N ASP A 158 -21.27 3.84 -11.24
CA ASP A 158 -22.46 4.02 -10.42
C ASP A 158 -22.31 3.17 -9.15
N LYS A 159 -21.84 3.81 -8.08
CA LYS A 159 -21.56 3.17 -6.78
C LYS A 159 -22.78 2.41 -6.25
N ALA A 160 -24.00 2.92 -6.44
CA ALA A 160 -25.21 2.27 -5.96
C ALA A 160 -25.51 0.97 -6.73
N GLU A 161 -25.35 0.96 -8.05
CA GLU A 161 -25.52 -0.27 -8.85
C GLU A 161 -24.41 -1.30 -8.59
N VAL A 162 -23.17 -0.84 -8.39
CA VAL A 162 -22.03 -1.69 -7.98
C VAL A 162 -22.31 -2.32 -6.61
N ALA A 163 -22.71 -1.53 -5.61
CA ALA A 163 -23.07 -2.01 -4.28
C ALA A 163 -24.19 -3.07 -4.34
N LYS A 164 -25.25 -2.84 -5.13
CA LYS A 164 -26.32 -3.83 -5.36
C LYS A 164 -25.80 -5.16 -5.91
N ARG A 165 -24.73 -5.15 -6.72
CA ARG A 165 -24.13 -6.39 -7.23
C ARG A 165 -23.39 -7.14 -6.12
N PHE A 166 -22.57 -6.45 -5.33
CA PHE A 166 -21.89 -7.10 -4.21
C PHE A 166 -22.86 -7.63 -3.14
N HIS A 167 -23.92 -6.87 -2.82
CA HIS A 167 -24.94 -7.32 -1.87
C HIS A 167 -25.68 -8.61 -2.28
N LYS A 168 -25.72 -8.96 -3.58
CA LYS A 168 -26.30 -10.24 -4.03
C LYS A 168 -25.49 -11.45 -3.57
N HIS A 169 -24.23 -11.25 -3.19
CA HIS A 169 -23.34 -12.27 -2.68
C HIS A 169 -23.31 -12.23 -1.14
N ALA A 170 -24.48 -12.38 -0.51
CA ALA A 170 -24.64 -12.23 0.95
C ALA A 170 -23.67 -13.08 1.78
N GLY A 171 -23.29 -14.28 1.31
CA GLY A 171 -22.30 -15.14 1.99
C GLY A 171 -20.87 -14.59 2.00
N LEU A 172 -20.57 -13.58 1.18
CA LEU A 172 -19.26 -12.92 1.06
C LEU A 172 -19.32 -11.43 1.48
N MET A 173 -20.37 -11.04 2.19
CA MET A 173 -20.46 -9.71 2.79
C MET A 173 -19.71 -9.65 4.11
N PRO A 174 -18.99 -8.55 4.41
CA PRO A 174 -18.55 -8.26 5.76
C PRO A 174 -19.75 -8.20 6.71
N ASN A 175 -19.67 -8.87 7.87
CA ASN A 175 -20.71 -8.82 8.89
C ASN A 175 -20.41 -7.78 9.97
N THR A 176 -19.14 -7.47 10.17
CA THR A 176 -18.62 -6.61 11.23
C THR A 176 -17.67 -5.56 10.63
N LEU A 177 -17.37 -4.49 11.37
CA LEU A 177 -16.36 -3.54 10.94
C LEU A 177 -14.96 -4.18 10.94
N SER A 178 -14.70 -5.13 11.85
CA SER A 178 -13.50 -5.97 11.81
C SER A 178 -13.38 -6.75 10.50
N ASP A 179 -14.48 -7.26 9.92
CA ASP A 179 -14.44 -7.89 8.59
C ASP A 179 -14.11 -6.89 7.48
N CYS A 180 -14.62 -5.65 7.56
CA CYS A 180 -14.26 -4.61 6.59
C CYS A 180 -12.77 -4.29 6.64
N LEU A 181 -12.22 -4.04 7.84
CA LEU A 181 -10.80 -3.76 8.03
C LEU A 181 -9.92 -4.94 7.59
N HIS A 182 -10.36 -6.18 7.83
CA HIS A 182 -9.66 -7.38 7.34
C HIS A 182 -9.56 -7.41 5.81
N GLU A 183 -10.64 -7.06 5.10
CA GLU A 183 -10.62 -7.00 3.63
C GLU A 183 -9.80 -5.82 3.11
N ILE A 184 -9.88 -4.65 3.72
CA ILE A 184 -9.05 -3.49 3.36
C ILE A 184 -7.55 -3.81 3.51
N GLU A 185 -7.17 -4.43 4.62
CA GLU A 185 -5.78 -4.87 4.86
C GLU A 185 -5.33 -5.89 3.80
N TYR A 186 -6.20 -6.81 3.39
CA TYR A 186 -5.90 -7.74 2.32
C TYR A 186 -5.53 -7.02 1.01
N TRP A 187 -6.31 -6.00 0.62
CA TRP A 187 -6.08 -5.24 -0.62
C TRP A 187 -4.78 -4.43 -0.53
N ASN A 188 -4.57 -3.72 0.57
CA ASN A 188 -3.34 -2.96 0.82
C ASN A 188 -2.10 -3.85 0.75
N ARG A 189 -2.12 -4.99 1.46
CA ARG A 189 -0.98 -5.93 1.46
C ARG A 189 -0.74 -6.56 0.10
N LEU A 190 -1.79 -6.88 -0.66
CA LEU A 190 -1.63 -7.40 -2.01
C LEU A 190 -0.94 -6.36 -2.92
N GLN A 191 -1.34 -5.09 -2.83
CA GLN A 191 -0.73 -4.01 -3.60
C GLN A 191 0.72 -3.75 -3.18
N GLU A 192 1.02 -3.71 -1.88
CA GLU A 192 2.39 -3.55 -1.36
C GLU A 192 3.33 -4.64 -1.87
N LEU A 193 2.89 -5.91 -1.79
CA LEU A 193 3.67 -7.05 -2.25
C LEU A 193 3.93 -6.99 -3.75
N ARG A 194 2.91 -6.61 -4.55
CA ARG A 194 3.04 -6.46 -6.00
C ARG A 194 3.97 -5.30 -6.38
N ASN A 195 3.80 -4.13 -5.78
CA ASN A 195 4.68 -2.97 -5.98
C ASN A 195 6.14 -3.28 -5.63
N ALA A 196 6.38 -4.09 -4.59
CA ALA A 196 7.72 -4.51 -4.21
C ALA A 196 8.31 -5.57 -5.15
N ALA A 197 7.48 -6.45 -5.71
CA ALA A 197 7.92 -7.48 -6.65
C ALA A 197 8.22 -6.93 -8.06
N GLY A 198 7.65 -5.78 -8.44
CA GLY A 198 7.86 -5.17 -9.75
C GLY A 198 6.79 -4.13 -10.11
N GLU A 199 6.78 -3.70 -11.38
CA GLU A 199 5.77 -2.77 -11.88
C GLU A 199 4.41 -3.48 -12.06
N TRP A 200 3.50 -3.22 -11.12
CA TRP A 200 2.10 -3.58 -11.22
C TRP A 200 1.32 -2.27 -11.38
N GLY A 201 0.61 -2.11 -12.49
CA GLY A 201 -0.23 -0.93 -12.71
C GLY A 201 -1.35 -0.83 -11.67
N ASP A 202 -2.40 -0.07 -12.00
CA ASP A 202 -3.51 0.22 -11.06
C ASP A 202 -4.38 -1.00 -10.67
N GLY A 203 -4.02 -2.22 -11.09
CA GLY A 203 -4.74 -3.44 -10.75
C GLY A 203 -6.09 -3.60 -11.47
N MET A 204 -6.88 -4.55 -11.00
CA MET A 204 -8.20 -4.85 -11.57
C MET A 204 -9.23 -3.80 -11.13
N HIS A 205 -9.86 -3.10 -12.08
CA HIS A 205 -10.87 -2.06 -11.77
C HIS A 205 -12.04 -2.59 -10.92
N GLU A 206 -12.41 -3.86 -11.07
CA GLU A 206 -13.43 -4.49 -10.25
C GLU A 206 -13.00 -4.67 -8.78
N ALA A 207 -11.70 -4.88 -8.53
CA ALA A 207 -11.14 -4.95 -7.18
C ALA A 207 -11.13 -3.56 -6.52
N ILE A 208 -10.70 -2.52 -7.25
CA ILE A 208 -10.81 -1.12 -6.78
C ILE A 208 -12.27 -0.77 -6.43
N ALA A 209 -13.22 -1.18 -7.27
CA ALA A 209 -14.64 -0.95 -6.99
C ALA A 209 -15.13 -1.70 -5.73
N ARG A 210 -14.51 -2.82 -5.39
CA ARG A 210 -14.78 -3.58 -4.15
C ARG A 210 -14.17 -2.89 -2.94
N GLU A 211 -12.95 -2.38 -3.03
CA GLU A 211 -12.31 -1.60 -1.97
C GLU A 211 -13.18 -0.42 -1.54
N TRP A 212 -13.62 0.40 -2.49
CA TRP A 212 -14.53 1.52 -2.22
C TRP A 212 -15.86 1.09 -1.60
N PHE A 213 -16.40 -0.03 -2.07
CA PHE A 213 -17.63 -0.58 -1.49
C PHE A 213 -17.43 -0.97 -0.03
N VAL A 214 -16.31 -1.60 0.33
CA VAL A 214 -16.02 -2.03 1.70
C VAL A 214 -15.72 -0.84 2.62
N GLU A 215 -15.02 0.18 2.12
CA GLU A 215 -14.84 1.44 2.86
C GLU A 215 -16.18 2.14 3.13
N GLU A 216 -17.12 2.14 2.17
CA GLU A 216 -18.46 2.68 2.38
C GLU A 216 -19.21 1.91 3.48
N LEU A 217 -18.98 0.60 3.62
CA LEU A 217 -19.57 -0.20 4.71
C LEU A 217 -19.17 0.29 6.12
N LEU A 218 -18.03 0.98 6.26
CA LEU A 218 -17.61 1.59 7.53
C LEU A 218 -18.59 2.68 8.02
N THR A 219 -19.39 3.24 7.10
CA THR A 219 -20.40 4.27 7.39
C THR A 219 -21.77 3.70 7.75
N VAL A 220 -22.00 2.40 7.57
CA VAL A 220 -23.33 1.78 7.72
C VAL A 220 -23.36 0.57 8.65
N ILE A 221 -22.26 -0.18 8.79
CA ILE A 221 -22.20 -1.31 9.72
C ILE A 221 -21.96 -0.77 11.13
N PRO A 222 -22.85 -1.00 12.11
CA PRO A 222 -22.66 -0.49 13.46
C PRO A 222 -21.52 -1.22 14.18
N PRO A 223 -20.75 -0.53 15.04
CA PRO A 223 -19.71 -1.19 15.83
C PRO A 223 -20.32 -2.15 16.86
N ARG A 224 -19.68 -3.30 17.04
CA ARG A 224 -20.04 -4.31 18.05
C ARG A 224 -19.44 -4.02 19.42
N SER A 225 -18.36 -3.24 19.45
CA SER A 225 -17.63 -2.86 20.67
C SER A 225 -16.94 -1.51 20.49
N LEU A 226 -16.54 -0.89 21.62
CA LEU A 226 -15.72 0.31 21.60
C LEU A 226 -14.36 0.06 20.93
N GLU A 227 -13.76 -1.10 21.15
CA GLU A 227 -12.49 -1.50 20.53
C GLU A 227 -12.59 -1.52 19.00
N GLU A 228 -13.66 -2.11 18.45
CA GLU A 228 -13.87 -2.14 17.01
C GLU A 228 -14.09 -0.73 16.44
N ALA A 229 -14.79 0.14 17.18
CA ALA A 229 -14.94 1.54 16.78
C ALA A 229 -13.60 2.29 16.78
N MET A 230 -12.75 2.05 17.78
CA MET A 230 -11.41 2.65 17.84
C MET A 230 -10.53 2.19 16.68
N GLN A 231 -10.55 0.91 16.32
CA GLN A 231 -9.80 0.38 15.17
C GLN A 231 -10.20 1.07 13.85
N VAL A 232 -11.49 1.38 13.66
CA VAL A 232 -11.95 2.11 12.47
C VAL A 232 -11.48 3.57 12.48
N LEU A 233 -11.41 4.21 13.66
CA LEU A 233 -10.85 5.57 13.77
C LEU A 233 -9.34 5.59 13.48
N ASP A 234 -8.59 4.62 14.00
CA ASP A 234 -7.15 4.50 13.74
C ASP A 234 -6.88 4.28 12.24
N TYR A 235 -7.71 3.48 11.58
CA TYR A 235 -7.70 3.35 10.12
C TYR A 235 -7.99 4.69 9.44
N ALA A 236 -9.08 5.37 9.82
CA ALA A 236 -9.50 6.60 9.17
C ALA A 236 -8.53 7.79 9.38
N ASP A 237 -7.74 7.78 10.46
CA ASP A 237 -6.69 8.78 10.73
C ASP A 237 -5.46 8.59 9.82
N SER A 238 -5.18 7.34 9.43
CA SER A 238 -3.99 6.99 8.64
C SER A 238 -4.28 6.81 7.14
N ALA A 239 -5.52 6.54 6.76
CA ALA A 239 -5.90 6.29 5.37
C ALA A 239 -5.97 7.57 4.53
N GLU A 240 -5.14 7.66 3.49
CA GLU A 240 -5.18 8.76 2.51
C GLU A 240 -6.45 8.74 1.63
N SER A 241 -7.15 7.61 1.54
CA SER A 241 -8.36 7.43 0.74
C SER A 241 -9.62 8.07 1.37
N ILE A 242 -9.60 8.35 2.68
CA ILE A 242 -10.78 8.81 3.41
C ILE A 242 -10.93 10.33 3.31
N GLU A 243 -11.89 10.75 2.49
CA GLU A 243 -12.28 12.16 2.36
C GLU A 243 -12.99 12.69 3.62
N HIS A 244 -12.95 14.01 3.83
CA HIS A 244 -13.52 14.66 5.02
C HIS A 244 -14.99 14.30 5.27
N ASP A 245 -15.82 14.30 4.23
CA ASP A 245 -17.25 13.97 4.35
C ASP A 245 -17.46 12.49 4.74
N GLN A 246 -16.60 11.60 4.24
CA GLN A 246 -16.62 10.18 4.59
C GLN A 246 -16.16 9.96 6.03
N LEU A 247 -15.12 10.66 6.48
CA LEU A 247 -14.68 10.67 7.88
C LEU A 247 -15.82 11.07 8.83
N ILE A 248 -16.57 12.13 8.49
CA ILE A 248 -17.74 12.55 9.27
C ILE A 248 -18.82 11.45 9.29
N ALA A 249 -19.08 10.79 8.16
CA ALA A 249 -20.06 9.71 8.08
C ALA A 249 -19.65 8.50 8.93
N ILE A 250 -18.38 8.10 8.87
CA ILE A 250 -17.80 7.07 9.73
C ILE A 250 -17.98 7.45 11.20
N ALA A 251 -17.53 8.65 11.60
CA ALA A 251 -17.63 9.10 12.99
C ALA A 251 -19.07 9.08 13.51
N ARG A 252 -20.05 9.50 12.70
CA ARG A 252 -21.48 9.43 13.05
C ARG A 252 -21.97 7.99 13.24
N ASN A 253 -21.55 7.07 12.37
CA ASN A 253 -21.89 5.66 12.52
C ASN A 253 -21.31 5.07 13.82
N LEU A 254 -20.04 5.36 14.12
CA LEU A 254 -19.36 4.79 15.29
C LEU A 254 -19.94 5.23 16.64
N ILE A 255 -20.49 6.45 16.73
CA ILE A 255 -21.15 6.94 17.95
C ILE A 255 -22.64 6.56 18.02
N SER A 256 -23.19 5.99 16.93
CA SER A 256 -24.59 5.57 16.90
C SER A 256 -24.75 4.32 17.76
N VAL A 257 -25.36 4.48 18.94
CA VAL A 257 -25.61 3.37 19.88
C VAL A 257 -26.41 2.27 19.15
N PRO A 258 -25.98 0.99 19.22
CA PRO A 258 -26.79 -0.12 18.73
C PRO A 258 -28.16 -0.06 19.40
N LYS A 259 -29.25 0.02 18.63
CA LYS A 259 -30.63 -0.07 19.15
C LYS A 259 -30.83 -1.46 19.78
N GLY A 260 -30.42 -1.62 21.03
CA GLY A 260 -30.26 -2.94 21.62
C GLY A 260 -29.91 -2.99 23.11
N VAL A 261 -30.21 -1.95 23.90
CA VAL A 261 -30.53 -2.10 25.33
C VAL A 261 -31.60 -1.06 25.66
N SER A 262 -32.86 -1.46 25.51
CA SER A 262 -33.94 -0.83 26.26
C SER A 262 -33.64 -1.16 27.72
N HIS A 263 -33.29 -0.15 28.52
CA HIS A 263 -33.51 -0.22 29.95
C HIS A 263 -35.02 -0.18 30.20
N ALA A 264 -35.69 -1.30 29.92
CA ALA A 264 -36.86 -1.67 30.66
C ALA A 264 -36.35 -2.24 31.99
N ASN A 265 -36.36 -1.40 33.03
CA ASN A 265 -36.89 -1.84 34.30
C ASN A 265 -37.38 -0.62 35.08
N GLU A 266 -38.69 -0.69 35.31
CA GLU A 266 -39.51 0.15 36.16
C GLU A 266 -39.01 0.13 37.62
N ALA A 267 -39.06 1.31 38.25
CA ALA A 267 -39.70 1.51 39.54
C ALA A 267 -40.16 2.98 39.62
#